data_AF-A0A4Y2PM19-F1
#
_entry.id   AF-A0A4Y2PM19-F1
#
_cell.length_a   1.000
_cell.length_b   1.000
_cell.length_c   1.000
_cell.angle_alpha   90.00
_cell.angle_beta   90.00
_cell.angle_gamma   90.00
#
_symmetry.space_group_name_H-M   'P 1'
#
loop_
_entity.id
_entity.type
_entity.pdbx_description
1 polymer ?
#
loop_
_entity_poly.entity_id
_entity_poly.type
_entity_poly.pdbx_seq_one_letter_code
_entity_poly.pdbx_strand_id
1 'polypeptide(L)'
;DNALKFLIEDPIASKENDFDNLAELLIKKFEKKQSFQEIQRQFSTISQKQNQSVKDLANEVSMVADKYVNVENTNKNCDSILKENLKLTKFLEALKPAISLEVKKFGPKNLKSAVAHAINIESALE
;
A
#
# COMPACT_ATOMS: atom_id res chain seq x y z
N ASP A 1 29.50 -21.57 -5.38
CA ASP A 1 28.83 -20.28 -5.56
C ASP A 1 28.62 -19.65 -4.18
N ASN A 2 29.19 -18.47 -3.92
CA ASN A 2 29.22 -17.86 -2.58
C ASN A 2 27.85 -17.31 -2.14
N ALA A 3 26.94 -17.08 -3.10
CA ALA A 3 25.64 -16.45 -2.83
C ALA A 3 24.74 -17.29 -1.90
N LEU A 4 24.92 -18.62 -1.86
CA LEU A 4 24.11 -19.54 -1.07
C LEU A 4 24.78 -19.99 0.24
N LYS A 5 25.96 -19.45 0.58
CA LYS A 5 26.70 -19.85 1.79
C LYS A 5 25.90 -19.64 3.08
N PHE A 6 25.00 -18.65 3.09
CA PHE A 6 24.11 -18.39 4.22
C PHE A 6 23.15 -19.56 4.53
N LEU A 7 22.79 -20.40 3.56
CA LEU A 7 21.94 -21.58 3.81
C LEU A 7 22.67 -22.66 4.64
N ILE A 8 24.00 -22.69 4.59
CA ILE A 8 24.82 -23.64 5.36
C ILE A 8 24.98 -23.15 6.81
N GLU A 9 24.95 -21.83 7.00
CA GLU A 9 25.15 -21.17 8.29
C GLU A 9 23.82 -20.95 9.05
N ASP A 10 22.68 -21.00 8.35
CA ASP A 10 21.36 -20.75 8.94
C ASP A 10 20.73 -22.07 9.47
N PRO A 11 20.48 -22.18 10.79
CA PRO A 11 19.92 -23.39 11.39
C PRO A 11 18.51 -23.73 10.88
N ILE A 12 17.77 -22.75 10.35
CA ILE A 12 16.46 -22.97 9.73
C ILE A 12 16.61 -23.78 8.44
N ALA A 13 17.59 -23.44 7.60
CA ALA A 13 17.85 -24.13 6.34
C ALA A 13 18.39 -25.57 6.54
N SER A 14 18.90 -25.88 7.74
CA SER A 14 19.39 -27.21 8.10
C SER A 14 18.31 -28.19 8.58
N LYS A 15 17.06 -27.73 8.79
CA LYS A 15 15.95 -28.60 9.20
C LYS A 15 15.43 -29.41 8.01
N GLU A 16 15.39 -30.74 8.16
CA GLU A 16 14.79 -31.61 7.15
C GLU A 16 13.28 -31.38 7.01
N ASN A 17 12.81 -31.36 5.76
CA ASN A 17 11.40 -31.25 5.36
C ASN A 17 10.66 -29.97 5.80
N ASP A 18 11.37 -28.92 6.20
CA ASP A 18 10.80 -27.62 6.58
C ASP A 18 10.85 -26.61 5.41
N PHE A 19 10.12 -26.95 4.35
CA PHE A 19 10.15 -26.17 3.10
C PHE A 19 9.55 -24.77 3.25
N ASP A 20 8.58 -24.58 4.15
CA ASP A 20 7.93 -23.29 4.39
C ASP A 20 8.92 -22.28 4.99
N ASN A 21 9.64 -22.67 6.05
CA ASN A 21 10.63 -21.79 6.66
C ASN A 21 11.83 -21.52 5.75
N LEU A 22 12.23 -22.51 4.93
CA LEU A 22 13.26 -22.31 3.90
C LEU A 22 12.80 -21.28 2.84
N ALA A 23 11.54 -21.37 2.40
CA ALA A 23 10.97 -20.42 1.45
C ALA A 23 10.92 -19.00 2.03
N GLU A 24 10.47 -18.83 3.28
CA GLU A 24 10.49 -17.54 3.97
C GLU A 24 11.91 -16.96 4.10
N LEU A 25 12.90 -17.80 4.42
CA LEU A 25 14.30 -17.37 4.51
C LEU A 25 14.82 -16.83 3.17
N LEU A 26 14.52 -17.55 2.08
CA LEU A 26 14.90 -17.14 0.72
C LEU A 26 14.19 -15.85 0.33
N ILE A 27 12.88 -15.74 0.57
CA ILE A 27 12.12 -14.51 0.32
C ILE A 27 12.76 -13.37 1.09
N LYS A 28 12.97 -13.50 2.39
CA LYS A 28 13.57 -12.45 3.22
C LYS A 28 14.97 -12.03 2.76
N LYS A 29 15.76 -12.97 2.25
CA LYS A 29 17.14 -12.71 1.79
C LYS A 29 17.19 -12.01 0.43
N PHE A 30 16.29 -12.38 -0.48
CA PHE A 30 16.30 -11.94 -1.87
C PHE A 30 15.21 -10.92 -2.21
N GLU A 31 14.26 -10.68 -1.32
CA GLU A 31 13.23 -9.65 -1.46
C GLU A 31 13.89 -8.28 -1.56
N LYS A 32 13.72 -7.65 -2.73
CA LYS A 32 14.10 -6.25 -2.92
C LYS A 32 13.12 -5.37 -2.17
N LYS A 33 13.48 -5.01 -0.94
CA LYS A 33 12.73 -4.02 -0.17
C LYS A 33 12.90 -2.65 -0.80
N GLN A 34 11.78 -1.98 -1.06
CA GLN A 34 11.79 -0.57 -1.44
C GLN A 34 12.26 0.24 -0.24
N SER A 35 13.14 1.22 -0.48
CA SER A 35 13.56 2.17 0.54
C SER A 35 12.38 3.06 0.99
N PHE A 36 12.45 3.60 2.21
CA PHE A 36 11.46 4.57 2.70
C PHE A 36 11.28 5.74 1.73
N GLN A 37 12.39 6.26 1.18
CA GLN A 37 12.38 7.38 0.24
C GLN A 37 11.61 7.06 -1.03
N GLU A 38 11.75 5.85 -1.57
CA GLU A 38 10.97 5.40 -2.74
C GLU A 38 9.48 5.28 -2.43
N ILE A 39 9.15 4.71 -1.26
CA ILE A 39 7.75 4.55 -0.83
C ILE A 39 7.12 5.92 -0.55
N GLN A 40 7.84 6.82 0.12
CA GLN A 40 7.41 8.20 0.36
C GLN A 40 7.18 8.97 -0.95
N ARG A 41 8.07 8.79 -1.94
CA ARG A 41 7.89 9.38 -3.27
C ARG A 41 6.67 8.84 -3.97
N GLN A 42 6.44 7.53 -3.94
CA GLN A 42 5.21 6.93 -4.48
C GLN A 42 3.98 7.52 -3.80
N PHE A 43 3.96 7.53 -2.46
CA PHE A 43 2.84 8.04 -1.68
C PHE A 43 2.53 9.51 -1.95
N SER A 44 3.55 10.36 -2.01
CA SER A 44 3.35 11.80 -2.29
C SER A 44 2.87 12.07 -3.72
N THR A 45 3.28 11.26 -4.70
CA THR A 45 2.98 11.49 -6.12
C THR A 45 1.72 10.80 -6.63
N ILE A 46 1.01 10.02 -5.80
CA ILE A 46 -0.25 9.39 -6.23
C ILE A 46 -1.25 10.47 -6.67
N SER A 47 -1.74 10.32 -7.90
CA SER A 47 -2.80 11.10 -8.53
C SER A 47 -3.53 10.22 -9.53
N GLN A 48 -4.84 10.38 -9.65
CA GLN A 48 -5.68 9.61 -10.56
C GLN A 48 -5.30 9.89 -12.02
N LYS A 49 -4.83 8.85 -12.71
CA LYS A 49 -4.46 8.93 -14.13
C LYS A 49 -5.71 9.05 -15.02
N GLN A 50 -5.54 9.51 -16.26
CA GLN A 50 -6.66 9.75 -17.19
C GLN A 50 -7.56 8.52 -17.38
N ASN A 51 -6.96 7.33 -17.53
CA ASN A 51 -7.69 6.06 -17.78
C ASN A 51 -7.73 5.15 -16.55
N GLN A 52 -7.51 5.70 -15.35
CA GLN A 52 -7.54 4.94 -14.11
C GLN A 52 -8.89 5.12 -13.43
N SER A 53 -9.56 3.99 -13.17
CA SER A 53 -10.82 3.99 -12.42
C SER A 53 -10.61 4.46 -10.97
N VAL A 54 -11.66 4.97 -10.35
CA VAL A 54 -11.67 5.32 -8.92
C VAL A 54 -11.32 4.11 -8.05
N LYS A 55 -11.79 2.92 -8.43
CA LYS A 55 -11.53 1.68 -7.71
C LYS A 55 -10.04 1.31 -7.73
N ASP A 56 -9.41 1.40 -8.90
CA ASP A 56 -7.98 1.11 -9.04
C ASP A 56 -7.12 2.12 -8.28
N LEU A 57 -7.53 3.39 -8.29
CA LEU A 57 -6.87 4.42 -7.48
C LEU A 57 -6.97 4.11 -5.99
N ALA A 58 -8.15 3.71 -5.49
CA ALA A 58 -8.35 3.38 -4.08
C ALA A 58 -7.47 2.20 -3.64
N ASN A 59 -7.31 1.21 -4.52
CA ASN A 59 -6.39 0.08 -4.30
C ASN A 59 -4.93 0.55 -4.27
N GLU A 60 -4.50 1.37 -5.23
CA GLU A 60 -3.14 1.94 -5.27
C GLU A 60 -2.82 2.74 -4.01
N VAL A 61 -3.72 3.65 -3.60
CA VAL A 61 -3.58 4.43 -2.37
C VAL A 61 -3.46 3.52 -1.16
N SER A 62 -4.31 2.50 -1.05
CA SER A 62 -4.28 1.59 0.10
C SER A 62 -2.98 0.80 0.16
N MET A 63 -2.53 0.24 -0.96
CA MET A 63 -1.28 -0.54 -1.03
C MET A 63 -0.05 0.30 -0.68
N VAL A 64 0.04 1.51 -1.23
CA VAL A 64 1.19 2.39 -0.98
C VAL A 64 1.15 2.95 0.44
N ALA A 65 -0.04 3.31 0.95
CA ALA A 65 -0.20 3.75 2.34
C ALA A 65 0.18 2.63 3.33
N ASP A 66 -0.25 1.39 3.07
CA ASP A 66 0.09 0.23 3.89
C ASP A 66 1.61 0.01 3.95
N LYS A 67 2.30 0.15 2.81
CA LYS A 67 3.77 0.12 2.78
C LYS A 67 4.37 1.29 3.55
N TYR A 68 3.87 2.51 3.34
CA TYR A 68 4.39 3.74 3.94
C TYR A 68 4.34 3.74 5.47
N VAL A 69 3.30 3.17 6.07
CA VAL A 69 3.18 3.06 7.54
C VAL A 69 3.99 1.89 8.11
N ASN A 70 4.34 0.89 7.29
CA ASN A 70 5.03 -0.34 7.69
C ASN A 70 6.53 -0.36 7.35
N VAL A 71 7.13 0.78 6.97
CA VAL A 71 8.52 0.80 6.46
C VAL A 71 9.57 0.39 7.50
N GLU A 72 9.21 0.33 8.78
CA GLU A 72 10.05 -0.28 9.79
C GLU A 72 9.30 -1.40 10.51
N ASN A 73 9.98 -2.51 10.76
CA ASN A 73 9.62 -3.56 11.74
C ASN A 73 9.53 -3.00 13.18
N THR A 74 9.19 -1.74 13.37
CA THR A 74 8.85 -1.18 14.66
C THR A 74 7.55 -1.82 15.10
N ASN A 75 7.58 -2.50 16.24
CA ASN A 75 6.45 -2.99 17.05
C ASN A 75 5.50 -1.85 17.51
N LYS A 76 5.30 -0.83 16.68
CA LYS A 76 4.38 0.27 16.89
C LYS A 76 3.28 0.09 15.86
N ASN A 77 2.19 -0.51 16.29
CA ASN A 77 0.92 -0.42 15.58
C ASN A 77 0.69 1.05 15.24
N CYS A 78 0.87 1.43 13.97
CA CYS A 78 0.30 2.67 13.48
C CYS A 78 -1.18 2.58 13.84
N ASP A 79 -1.66 3.51 14.68
CA ASP A 79 -3.04 3.53 15.14
C ASP A 79 -3.94 3.30 13.92
N SER A 80 -4.78 2.26 13.97
CA SER A 80 -5.60 1.85 12.83
C SER A 80 -6.46 3.02 12.34
N ILE A 81 -6.82 3.95 13.23
CA ILE A 81 -7.52 5.19 12.91
C ILE A 81 -6.64 6.14 12.10
N LEU A 82 -5.38 6.36 12.51
CA LEU A 82 -4.44 7.22 11.78
C LEU A 82 -4.16 6.67 10.38
N LYS A 83 -4.01 5.36 10.27
CA LYS A 83 -3.79 4.66 9.00
C LYS A 83 -4.97 4.85 8.04
N GLU A 84 -6.19 4.65 8.53
CA GLU A 84 -7.39 4.84 7.71
C GLU A 84 -7.62 6.32 7.34
N ASN A 85 -7.32 7.25 8.25
CA ASN A 85 -7.34 8.69 7.96
C ASN A 85 -6.31 9.09 6.91
N LEU A 86 -5.11 8.50 6.94
CA LEU A 86 -4.07 8.72 5.94
C LEU A 86 -4.53 8.27 4.56
N LYS A 87 -5.12 7.08 4.45
CA LYS A 87 -5.69 6.57 3.20
C LYS A 87 -6.80 7.46 2.67
N LEU A 88 -7.75 7.84 3.53
CA LEU A 88 -8.85 8.73 3.15
C LEU A 88 -8.33 10.06 2.62
N THR A 89 -7.45 10.72 3.36
CA THR A 89 -6.89 12.03 2.99
C THR A 89 -6.16 11.93 1.65
N LYS A 90 -5.28 10.93 1.50
CA LYS A 90 -4.53 10.75 0.27
C LYS A 90 -5.42 10.41 -0.92
N PHE A 91 -6.47 9.60 -0.73
CA PHE A 91 -7.44 9.30 -1.77
C PHE A 91 -8.17 10.56 -2.24
N LEU A 92 -8.66 11.40 -1.32
CA LEU A 92 -9.34 12.65 -1.67
C LEU A 92 -8.43 13.65 -2.40
N GLU A 93 -7.15 13.70 -2.05
CA GLU A 93 -6.13 14.50 -2.75
C GLU A 93 -5.81 13.97 -4.14
N ALA A 94 -5.76 12.64 -4.29
CA ALA A 94 -5.35 11.99 -5.53
C ALA A 94 -6.45 11.99 -6.60
N LEU A 95 -7.73 12.06 -6.21
CA LEU A 95 -8.86 12.09 -7.15
C LEU A 95 -8.75 13.22 -8.17
N LYS A 96 -9.24 12.98 -9.40
CA LYS A 96 -9.41 14.04 -10.41
C LYS A 96 -10.22 15.20 -9.82
N PRO A 97 -9.91 16.46 -10.15
CA PRO A 97 -10.57 17.63 -9.56
C PRO A 97 -12.11 17.60 -9.66
N ALA A 98 -12.65 17.16 -10.80
CA ALA A 98 -14.10 17.06 -11.02
C ALA A 98 -14.80 16.10 -10.03
N ILE A 99 -14.14 14.99 -9.68
CA ILE A 99 -14.67 14.00 -8.72
C ILE A 99 -14.37 14.44 -7.29
N SER A 100 -13.13 14.88 -7.01
CA SER A 100 -12.67 15.29 -5.68
C SER A 100 -13.55 16.38 -5.06
N LEU A 101 -13.99 17.36 -5.86
CA LEU A 101 -14.84 18.45 -5.38
C LEU A 101 -16.19 17.93 -4.84
N GLU A 102 -16.88 17.09 -5.59
CA GLU A 102 -18.18 16.55 -5.19
C GLU A 102 -18.06 15.59 -4.00
N VAL A 103 -17.02 14.73 -3.99
CA VAL A 103 -16.75 13.85 -2.85
C VAL A 103 -16.43 14.66 -1.59
N LYS A 104 -15.68 15.76 -1.68
CA LYS A 104 -15.39 16.63 -0.53
C LYS A 104 -16.65 17.32 0.00
N LYS A 105 -17.56 17.76 -0.88
CA LYS A 105 -18.87 18.31 -0.48
C LYS A 105 -19.72 17.28 0.28
N PHE A 106 -19.67 16.01 -0.13
CA PHE A 106 -20.35 14.92 0.57
C PHE A 106 -19.83 14.69 2.01
N GLY A 107 -18.56 15.02 2.28
CA GLY A 107 -17.97 14.93 3.62
C GLY A 107 -17.83 13.49 4.16
N PRO A 108 -17.19 12.56 3.41
CA PRO A 108 -17.05 11.17 3.84
C PRO A 108 -16.18 11.06 5.09
N LYS A 109 -16.60 10.20 6.04
CA LYS A 109 -15.86 9.95 7.29
C LYS A 109 -14.84 8.81 7.21
N ASN A 110 -14.92 7.99 6.16
CA ASN A 110 -14.02 6.87 5.95
C ASN A 110 -13.81 6.61 4.46
N LEU A 111 -12.71 5.93 4.14
CA LEU A 111 -12.33 5.61 2.76
C LEU A 111 -13.45 4.88 2.01
N LYS A 112 -14.10 3.89 2.63
CA LYS A 112 -15.19 3.11 1.99
C LYS A 112 -16.32 4.02 1.49
N SER A 113 -16.78 4.96 2.32
CA SER A 113 -17.81 5.93 1.93
C SER A 113 -17.35 6.88 0.83
N ALA A 114 -16.09 7.34 0.87
CA ALA A 114 -15.51 8.20 -0.15
C ALA A 114 -15.44 7.48 -1.50
N VAL A 115 -14.97 6.22 -1.52
CA VAL A 115 -14.82 5.39 -2.73
C VAL A 115 -16.19 5.12 -3.35
N ALA A 116 -17.19 4.71 -2.55
CA ALA A 116 -18.53 4.45 -3.07
C ALA A 116 -19.14 5.69 -3.74
N HIS A 117 -19.00 6.87 -3.12
CA HIS A 117 -19.50 8.10 -3.70
C HIS A 117 -18.73 8.52 -4.95
N ALA A 118 -17.40 8.39 -4.94
CA ALA A 118 -16.54 8.68 -6.08
C ALA A 118 -16.84 7.78 -7.29
N ILE A 119 -17.13 6.49 -7.07
CA ILE A 119 -17.55 5.55 -8.14
C ILE A 119 -18.86 6.02 -8.77
N ASN A 120 -19.85 6.40 -7.96
CA ASN A 120 -21.13 6.89 -8.49
C ASN A 120 -20.97 8.14 -9.37
N ILE A 121 -20.05 9.05 -9.00
CA ILE A 121 -19.73 10.24 -9.80
C ILE A 121 -18.98 9.84 -11.08
N GLU A 122 -17.99 8.97 -10.98
CA GLU A 122 -17.23 8.46 -12.14
C GLU A 122 -18.18 7.86 -13.18
N SER A 123 -19.09 6.98 -12.78
CA SER A 123 -20.08 6.39 -13.67
C SER A 123 -21.10 7.38 -14.25
N ALA A 124 -21.31 8.54 -13.63
CA ALA A 124 -22.18 9.59 -14.15
C ALA A 124 -21.46 10.55 -15.13
N LEU A 125 -20.12 10.48 -15.19
CA LEU A 125 -19.27 11.25 -16.09
C LEU A 125 -18.89 10.47 -17.37
N GLU A 126 -19.07 9.15 -17.36
CA GLU A 126 -19.00 8.27 -18.55
C GLU A 126 -20.23 8.44 -19.45
#